data_AF-A0A961DFZ8-F1
#
_entry.id   AF-A0A961DFZ8-F1
#
_cell.length_a   1.000
_cell.length_b   1.000
_cell.length_c   1.000
_cell.angle_alpha   90.00
_cell.angle_beta   90.00
_cell.angle_gamma   90.00
#
_symmetry.space_group_name_H-M   'P 1'
#
loop_
_entity.id
_entity.type
_entity.pdbx_description
1 polymer ?
#
loop_
_entity_poly.entity_id
_entity_poly.type
_entity_poly.pdbx_seq_one_letter_code
_entity_poly.pdbx_strand_id
1 'polypeptide(L)'
;MSAAAQVLDPVEFLQPNRRLFIDTNVSMDTDPLRAGALKRLFERGQDAILRNNNPIVVPTKVVGELTKQSSLDPSSESQERAGAIRKAGDALTFLESASRVGLIRSDLGDDTNPYADDLFLLLFERFAGTYEMCLLTHDITIKLRIRLLAR
;
A
#
# COMPACT_ATOMS: atom_id res chain seq x y z
N MET A 1 -8.55 -14.72 -28.22
CA MET A 1 -9.66 -13.96 -27.59
C MET A 1 -9.08 -13.29 -26.36
N SER A 2 -9.04 -11.95 -26.31
CA SER A 2 -8.62 -11.24 -25.10
C SER A 2 -9.68 -11.48 -24.04
N ALA A 3 -9.32 -12.13 -22.93
CA ALA A 3 -10.19 -12.13 -21.76
C ALA A 3 -10.46 -10.67 -21.39
N ALA A 4 -11.73 -10.32 -21.17
CA ALA A 4 -12.07 -8.99 -20.67
C ALA A 4 -11.34 -8.77 -19.35
N ALA A 5 -10.79 -7.58 -19.14
CA ALA A 5 -10.15 -7.24 -17.86
C ALA A 5 -11.20 -7.39 -16.75
N GLN A 6 -10.98 -8.35 -15.85
CA GLN A 6 -11.83 -8.52 -14.68
C GLN A 6 -11.52 -7.41 -13.69
N VAL A 7 -12.56 -6.68 -13.28
CA VAL A 7 -12.46 -5.75 -12.16
C VAL A 7 -12.48 -6.57 -10.88
N LEU A 8 -11.38 -6.52 -10.12
CA LEU A 8 -11.28 -7.16 -8.82
C LEU A 8 -11.58 -6.14 -7.72
N ASP A 9 -12.40 -6.53 -6.75
CA ASP A 9 -12.59 -5.73 -5.53
C ASP A 9 -11.46 -6.04 -4.53
N PRO A 10 -10.64 -5.06 -4.13
CA PRO A 10 -9.54 -5.30 -3.20
C PRO A 10 -9.97 -5.90 -1.86
N VAL A 11 -11.23 -5.69 -1.44
CA VAL A 11 -11.80 -6.28 -0.22
C VAL A 11 -11.81 -7.81 -0.26
N GLU A 12 -11.87 -8.41 -1.45
CA GLU A 12 -11.77 -9.86 -1.60
C GLU A 12 -10.41 -10.41 -1.12
N PHE A 13 -9.36 -9.59 -1.11
CA PHE A 13 -8.02 -10.00 -0.68
C PHE A 13 -7.82 -9.95 0.84
N LEU A 14 -8.89 -9.65 1.58
CA LEU A 14 -8.93 -9.66 3.05
C LEU A 14 -9.34 -11.04 3.61
N GLN A 15 -9.57 -12.03 2.75
CA GLN A 15 -9.84 -13.42 3.15
C GLN A 15 -8.57 -14.14 3.67
N PRO A 16 -8.67 -15.16 4.53
CA PRO A 16 -7.51 -15.77 5.20
C PRO A 16 -6.37 -16.28 4.29
N ASN A 17 -6.70 -16.75 3.09
CA ASN A 17 -5.76 -17.28 2.07
C ASN A 17 -5.32 -16.22 1.04
N ARG A 18 -5.63 -14.95 1.28
CA ARG A 18 -5.33 -13.83 0.37
C ARG A 18 -4.59 -12.71 1.08
N ARG A 19 -3.84 -11.92 0.34
CA ARG A 19 -3.07 -10.80 0.88
C ARG A 19 -3.26 -9.54 0.06
N LEU A 20 -3.64 -8.45 0.74
CA LEU A 20 -3.70 -7.12 0.18
C LEU A 20 -2.50 -6.31 0.64
N PHE A 21 -1.75 -5.79 -0.32
CA PHE A 21 -0.60 -4.92 -0.14
C PHE A 21 -0.95 -3.50 -0.60
N ILE A 22 -0.44 -2.49 0.11
CA ILE A 22 -0.58 -1.09 -0.28
C ILE A 22 0.79 -0.45 -0.36
N ASP A 23 1.05 0.17 -1.51
CA ASP A 23 2.17 1.06 -1.76
C ASP A 23 1.83 2.47 -1.27
N THR A 24 2.83 3.17 -0.75
CA THR A 24 2.71 4.53 -0.21
C THR A 24 2.20 5.54 -1.21
N ASN A 25 2.55 5.38 -2.49
CA ASN A 25 2.15 6.30 -3.54
C ASN A 25 0.61 6.40 -3.68
N VAL A 26 -0.13 5.41 -3.17
CA VAL A 26 -1.59 5.44 -3.09
C VAL A 26 -2.06 6.43 -2.03
N SER A 27 -1.36 6.52 -0.90
CA SER A 27 -1.65 7.50 0.16
C SER A 27 -1.31 8.93 -0.26
N MET A 28 -0.38 9.09 -1.21
CA MET A 28 0.08 10.39 -1.70
C MET A 28 -0.72 10.93 -2.89
N ASP A 29 -1.76 10.21 -3.34
CA ASP A 29 -2.56 10.57 -4.50
C ASP A 29 -3.16 11.98 -4.38
N THR A 30 -3.01 12.78 -5.43
CA THR A 30 -3.53 14.13 -5.55
C THR A 30 -4.75 14.23 -6.45
N ASP A 31 -5.14 13.14 -7.13
CA ASP A 31 -6.28 13.16 -8.03
C ASP A 31 -7.59 13.33 -7.25
N PRO A 32 -8.35 14.41 -7.51
CA PRO A 32 -9.62 14.67 -6.84
C PRO A 32 -10.63 13.52 -7.00
N LEU A 33 -10.59 12.78 -8.10
CA LEU A 33 -11.50 11.65 -8.36
C LEU A 33 -11.26 10.47 -7.42
N ARG A 34 -10.04 10.36 -6.87
CA ARG A 34 -9.64 9.28 -5.95
C ARG A 34 -9.53 9.75 -4.50
N ALA A 35 -9.89 11.01 -4.21
CA ALA A 35 -9.89 11.55 -2.87
C ALA A 35 -10.72 10.68 -1.91
N GLY A 36 -10.09 10.29 -0.79
CA GLY A 36 -10.69 9.43 0.24
C GLY A 36 -10.93 7.97 -0.16
N ALA A 37 -10.44 7.51 -1.32
CA ALA A 37 -10.64 6.13 -1.76
C ALA A 37 -10.03 5.11 -0.78
N LEU A 38 -8.85 5.42 -0.23
CA LEU A 38 -8.20 4.58 0.78
C LEU A 38 -9.05 4.48 2.05
N LYS A 39 -9.56 5.61 2.57
CA LYS A 39 -10.48 5.60 3.72
C LYS A 39 -11.71 4.72 3.47
N ARG A 40 -12.35 4.86 2.31
CA ARG A 40 -13.50 4.03 1.92
C ARG A 40 -13.14 2.54 1.84
N LEU A 41 -11.94 2.19 1.36
CA LEU A 41 -11.47 0.81 1.34
C LEU A 41 -11.37 0.23 2.76
N PHE A 42 -10.78 0.97 3.70
CA PHE A 42 -10.69 0.54 5.10
C PHE A 42 -12.06 0.43 5.75
N GLU A 43 -12.96 1.39 5.54
CA GLU A 43 -14.34 1.33 6.06
C GLU A 43 -15.11 0.10 5.54
N ARG A 44 -14.93 -0.24 4.26
CA ARG A 44 -15.55 -1.43 3.65
C ARG A 44 -14.91 -2.74 4.14
N GLY A 45 -13.62 -2.72 4.47
CA GLY A 45 -12.82 -3.90 4.75
C GLY A 45 -12.59 -4.22 6.24
N GLN A 46 -12.83 -3.26 7.14
CA GLN A 46 -12.44 -3.37 8.56
C GLN A 46 -12.98 -4.65 9.23
N ASP A 47 -14.25 -4.98 9.01
CA ASP A 47 -14.87 -6.14 9.65
C ASP A 47 -14.25 -7.45 9.16
N ALA A 48 -13.85 -7.51 7.89
CA ALA A 48 -13.19 -8.67 7.31
C ALA A 48 -11.75 -8.79 7.84
N ILE A 49 -11.02 -7.68 7.91
CA ILE A 49 -9.65 -7.64 8.45
C ILE A 49 -9.62 -8.19 9.88
N LEU A 50 -10.46 -7.63 10.74
CA LEU A 50 -10.48 -7.97 12.16
C LEU A 50 -10.96 -9.40 12.39
N ARG A 51 -12.01 -9.83 11.69
CA ARG A 51 -12.57 -11.19 11.81
C ARG A 51 -11.60 -12.26 11.34
N ASN A 52 -10.87 -12.00 10.26
CA ASN A 52 -9.95 -12.96 9.66
C ASN A 52 -8.53 -12.86 10.22
N ASN A 53 -8.27 -11.87 11.08
CA ASN A 53 -6.93 -11.49 11.54
C ASN A 53 -5.93 -11.35 10.36
N ASN A 54 -6.40 -10.71 9.28
CA ASN A 54 -5.66 -10.56 8.03
C ASN A 54 -5.49 -9.06 7.71
N PRO A 55 -4.62 -8.35 8.44
CA PRO A 55 -4.37 -6.93 8.22
C PRO A 55 -3.77 -6.67 6.84
N ILE A 56 -4.06 -5.48 6.32
CA ILE A 56 -3.45 -4.98 5.09
C ILE A 56 -1.94 -4.82 5.34
N VAL A 57 -1.13 -5.27 4.39
CA VAL A 57 0.32 -5.19 4.49
C VAL A 57 0.81 -3.89 3.86
N VAL A 58 1.53 -3.12 4.66
CA VAL A 58 2.24 -1.91 4.23
C VAL A 58 3.70 -2.10 4.57
N PRO A 59 4.62 -2.30 3.60
CA PRO A 59 5.99 -2.66 3.93
C PRO A 59 6.70 -1.67 4.86
N THR A 60 7.64 -2.15 5.68
CA THR A 60 8.37 -1.30 6.66
C THR A 60 9.08 -0.13 5.97
N LYS A 61 9.67 -0.39 4.80
CA LYS A 61 10.39 0.62 4.01
C LYS A 61 9.48 1.75 3.52
N VAL A 62 8.24 1.43 3.15
CA VAL A 62 7.20 2.40 2.79
C VAL A 62 6.97 3.38 3.95
N VAL A 63 6.85 2.86 5.18
CA VAL A 63 6.72 3.70 6.38
C VAL A 63 7.97 4.57 6.56
N GLY A 64 9.16 4.00 6.40
CA GLY A 64 10.43 4.74 6.51
C GLY A 64 10.57 5.88 5.50
N GLU A 65 10.10 5.71 4.27
CA GLU A 65 10.10 6.75 3.24
C GLU A 65 9.16 7.90 3.58
N LEU A 66 7.95 7.60 4.06
CA LEU A 66 7.04 8.63 4.55
C LEU A 66 7.64 9.41 5.72
N THR A 67 8.23 8.72 6.70
CA THR A 67 8.85 9.35 7.87
C THR A 67 9.94 10.34 7.45
N LYS A 68 10.76 9.96 6.46
CA LYS A 68 11.78 10.86 5.91
C LYS A 68 11.14 12.08 5.26
N GLN A 69 10.12 11.89 4.42
CA GLN A 69 9.45 13.00 3.73
C GLN A 69 8.72 13.95 4.69
N SER A 70 8.03 13.41 5.71
CA SER A 70 7.27 14.21 6.67
C SER A 70 8.18 15.00 7.61
N SER A 71 9.44 14.58 7.80
CA SER A 71 10.41 15.29 8.64
C SER A 71 11.06 16.52 7.98
N LEU A 72 10.81 16.75 6.69
CA LEU A 72 11.30 17.92 5.98
C LEU A 72 10.55 19.19 6.42
N ASP A 73 11.24 20.33 6.48
CA ASP A 73 10.62 21.61 6.79
C ASP A 73 9.89 22.17 5.55
N PRO A 74 8.54 22.28 5.57
CA PRO A 74 7.79 22.80 4.43
C PRO A 74 7.85 24.32 4.30
N SER A 75 8.39 25.06 5.28
CA SER A 75 8.31 26.53 5.34
C SER A 75 9.12 27.25 4.25
N SER A 76 10.16 26.61 3.73
CA SER A 76 11.04 27.14 2.68
C SER A 76 10.82 26.48 1.31
N GLU A 77 9.82 25.59 1.21
CA GLU A 77 9.57 24.77 0.03
C GLU A 77 8.48 25.39 -0.87
N SER A 78 8.41 24.93 -2.13
CA SER A 78 7.31 25.29 -3.02
C SER A 78 5.96 24.84 -2.43
N GLN A 79 4.85 25.48 -2.81
CA GLN A 79 3.52 25.08 -2.32
C GLN A 79 3.19 23.61 -2.60
N GLU A 80 3.62 23.10 -3.76
CA GLU A 80 3.46 21.71 -4.15
C GLU A 80 4.24 20.77 -3.20
N ARG A 81 5.52 21.09 -2.95
CA ARG A 81 6.39 20.28 -2.09
C ARG A 81 5.98 20.35 -0.62
N ALA A 82 5.58 21.52 -0.13
CA ALA A 82 4.95 21.67 1.18
C ALA A 82 3.64 20.87 1.30
N GLY A 83 2.86 20.78 0.22
CA GLY A 83 1.67 19.91 0.13
C GLY A 83 2.03 18.42 0.27
N ALA A 84 3.06 17.97 -0.43
CA ALA A 84 3.56 16.60 -0.35
C ALA A 84 4.05 16.26 1.08
N ILE A 85 4.84 17.14 1.71
CA ILE A 85 5.33 16.94 3.09
C ILE A 85 4.16 16.76 4.07
N ARG A 86 3.14 17.62 3.97
CA ARG A 86 1.93 17.50 4.83
C ARG A 86 1.18 16.20 4.59
N LYS A 87 0.97 15.81 3.34
CA LYS A 87 0.34 14.52 3.01
C LYS A 87 1.11 13.33 3.53
N ALA A 88 2.45 13.38 3.51
CA ALA A 88 3.27 12.31 4.07
C ALA A 88 3.03 12.18 5.59
N GLY A 89 2.93 13.29 6.31
CA GLY A 89 2.56 13.32 7.73
C GLY A 89 1.15 12.78 8.01
N ASP A 90 0.17 13.17 7.21
CA ASP A 90 -1.21 12.66 7.31
C ASP A 90 -1.26 11.14 7.05
N ALA A 91 -0.53 10.67 6.04
CA ALA A 91 -0.41 9.26 5.71
C ALA A 91 0.21 8.46 6.87
N LEU A 92 1.28 8.96 7.51
CA LEU A 92 1.87 8.31 8.69
C LEU A 92 0.89 8.23 9.84
N THR A 93 0.23 9.35 10.15
CA THR A 93 -0.77 9.40 11.23
C THR A 93 -1.88 8.38 10.99
N PHE A 94 -2.34 8.25 9.74
CA PHE A 94 -3.28 7.22 9.34
C PHE A 94 -2.71 5.81 9.53
N LEU A 95 -1.51 5.50 9.02
CA LEU A 95 -0.90 4.18 9.14
C LEU A 95 -0.70 3.77 10.61
N GLU A 96 -0.24 4.68 11.45
CA GLU A 96 -0.09 4.45 12.89
C GLU A 96 -1.42 4.16 13.58
N SER A 97 -2.43 4.99 13.33
CA SER A 97 -3.76 4.81 13.92
C SER A 97 -4.41 3.49 13.48
N ALA A 98 -4.34 3.17 12.19
CA ALA A 98 -4.85 1.92 11.62
C ALA A 98 -4.09 0.68 12.14
N SER A 99 -2.77 0.79 12.35
CA SER A 99 -1.98 -0.31 12.93
C SER A 99 -2.36 -0.58 14.39
N ARG A 100 -2.60 0.46 15.20
CA ARG A 100 -3.03 0.31 16.61
C ARG A 100 -4.34 -0.47 16.76
N VAL A 101 -5.23 -0.38 15.78
CA VAL A 101 -6.51 -1.11 15.78
C VAL A 101 -6.45 -2.42 14.97
N GLY A 102 -5.26 -2.85 14.54
CA GLY A 102 -5.06 -4.13 13.85
C GLY A 102 -5.50 -4.15 12.38
N LEU A 103 -5.72 -2.98 11.76
CA LEU A 103 -6.11 -2.90 10.35
C LEU A 103 -4.91 -2.99 9.40
N ILE A 104 -3.74 -2.57 9.87
CA ILE A 104 -2.49 -2.55 9.11
C ILE A 104 -1.39 -3.25 9.91
N ARG A 105 -0.54 -3.99 9.20
CA ARG A 105 0.77 -4.42 9.69
C ARG A 105 1.87 -3.87 8.79
N SER A 106 2.97 -3.48 9.41
CA SER A 106 4.13 -2.88 8.74
C SER A 106 5.46 -3.48 9.12
N ASP A 107 5.43 -4.75 9.53
CA ASP A 107 6.56 -5.55 9.99
C ASP A 107 7.15 -6.45 8.88
N LEU A 108 6.78 -6.21 7.62
CA LEU A 108 7.27 -6.96 6.47
C LEU A 108 8.25 -6.10 5.65
N GLY A 109 9.51 -6.52 5.64
CA GLY A 109 10.64 -5.85 4.99
C GLY A 109 11.84 -5.71 5.92
N ASP A 110 13.01 -5.44 5.34
CA ASP A 110 14.19 -4.99 6.09
C ASP A 110 14.76 -3.70 5.46
N ASP A 111 15.64 -3.04 6.19
CA ASP A 111 16.26 -1.78 5.75
C ASP A 111 17.39 -1.99 4.72
N THR A 112 17.65 -3.22 4.28
CA THR A 112 18.83 -3.56 3.47
C THR A 112 18.60 -3.41 1.96
N ASN A 113 17.35 -3.49 1.50
CA ASN A 113 17.02 -3.30 0.08
C ASN A 113 16.79 -1.80 -0.22
N PRO A 114 17.49 -1.19 -1.20
CA PRO A 114 17.34 0.23 -1.52
C PRO A 114 15.99 0.62 -2.12
N TYR A 115 15.18 -0.30 -2.68
CA TYR A 115 13.92 0.03 -3.36
C TYR A 115 12.72 -0.75 -2.81
N ALA A 116 11.61 -0.05 -2.48
CA ALA A 116 10.38 -0.67 -1.99
C ALA A 116 9.73 -1.59 -3.03
N ASP A 117 9.88 -1.25 -4.31
CA ASP A 117 9.45 -2.04 -5.46
C ASP A 117 10.03 -3.45 -5.47
N ASP A 118 11.32 -3.57 -5.20
CA ASP A 118 12.02 -4.86 -5.19
C ASP A 118 11.54 -5.72 -4.01
N LEU A 119 11.16 -5.09 -2.88
CA LEU A 119 10.53 -5.82 -1.78
C LEU A 119 9.16 -6.38 -2.17
N PHE A 120 8.32 -5.63 -2.89
CA PHE A 120 7.06 -6.17 -3.40
C PHE A 120 7.29 -7.35 -4.34
N LEU A 121 8.26 -7.26 -5.25
CA LEU A 121 8.59 -8.37 -6.15
C LEU A 121 9.04 -9.61 -5.39
N LEU A 122 9.97 -9.46 -4.44
CA LEU A 122 10.45 -10.57 -3.60
C LEU A 122 9.31 -11.23 -2.81
N LEU A 123 8.39 -10.43 -2.27
CA LEU A 123 7.23 -10.95 -1.56
C LEU A 123 6.30 -11.74 -2.50
N PHE A 124 6.00 -11.20 -3.68
CA PHE A 124 5.15 -11.87 -4.66
C PHE A 124 5.81 -13.17 -5.17
N GLU A 125 7.10 -13.14 -5.51
CA GLU A 125 7.84 -14.35 -5.93
C GLU A 125 7.85 -15.43 -4.84
N ARG A 126 8.10 -15.05 -3.59
CA ARG A 126 8.18 -15.99 -2.47
C ARG A 126 6.83 -16.59 -2.09
N PHE A 127 5.75 -15.81 -2.17
CA PHE A 127 4.47 -16.18 -1.57
C PHE A 127 3.32 -16.38 -2.57
N ALA A 128 3.49 -16.14 -3.87
CA ALA A 128 2.43 -16.34 -4.88
C ALA A 128 1.94 -17.80 -4.95
N GLY A 129 2.76 -18.78 -4.57
CA GLY A 129 2.35 -20.18 -4.46
C GLY A 129 1.54 -20.52 -3.19
N THR A 130 1.45 -19.59 -2.24
CA THR A 130 0.79 -19.77 -0.93
C THR A 130 -0.47 -18.93 -0.78
N TYR A 131 -0.46 -17.70 -1.32
CA TYR A 131 -1.57 -16.76 -1.19
C TYR A 131 -1.98 -16.20 -2.55
N GLU A 132 -3.25 -15.88 -2.71
CA GLU A 132 -3.68 -14.97 -3.78
C GLU A 132 -3.33 -13.53 -3.34
N MET A 133 -2.51 -12.84 -4.12
CA MET A 133 -1.91 -11.56 -3.71
C MET A 133 -2.38 -10.41 -4.60
N CYS A 134 -2.65 -9.25 -4.00
CA CYS A 134 -3.03 -8.03 -4.69
C CYS A 134 -2.20 -6.85 -4.17
N LEU A 135 -1.67 -6.03 -5.08
CA LEU A 135 -0.96 -4.80 -4.75
C LEU A 135 -1.71 -3.59 -5.29
N LEU A 136 -2.01 -2.64 -4.40
CA LEU A 136 -2.46 -1.31 -4.79
C LEU A 136 -1.24 -0.39 -4.92
N THR A 137 -0.97 0.07 -6.13
CA THR A 137 0.14 0.98 -6.44
C THR A 137 -0.21 1.89 -7.63
N HIS A 138 0.38 3.08 -7.68
CA HIS A 138 0.39 3.92 -8.87
C HIS A 138 1.56 3.62 -9.81
N ASP A 139 2.57 2.86 -9.37
CA ASP A 139 3.72 2.52 -10.18
C ASP A 139 3.38 1.50 -11.27
N ILE A 140 3.50 1.93 -12.53
CA ILE A 140 3.21 1.08 -13.70
C ILE A 140 4.30 0.01 -13.92
N THR A 141 5.54 0.30 -13.57
CA THR A 141 6.68 -0.61 -13.70
C THR A 141 6.51 -1.81 -12.78
N ILE A 142 6.11 -1.57 -11.52
CA ILE A 142 5.79 -2.64 -10.57
C ILE A 142 4.63 -3.50 -11.10
N LYS A 143 3.55 -2.87 -11.60
CA LYS A 143 2.40 -3.59 -12.17
C LYS A 143 2.81 -4.52 -13.31
N LEU A 144 3.67 -4.03 -14.22
CA LEU A 144 4.17 -4.81 -15.34
C LEU A 144 5.05 -5.98 -14.87
N ARG A 145 5.99 -5.73 -13.96
CA ARG A 145 6.90 -6.77 -13.43
C ARG A 145 6.13 -7.86 -12.69
N ILE A 146 5.19 -7.51 -11.82
CA ILE A 146 4.33 -8.49 -11.13
C ILE A 146 3.51 -9.30 -12.13
N ARG A 147 2.93 -8.66 -13.15
CA ARG A 147 2.12 -9.38 -14.15
C ARG A 147 2.95 -10.36 -14.98
N LEU A 148 4.23 -10.09 -15.21
CA LEU A 148 5.14 -11.02 -15.88
C LEU A 148 5.52 -12.24 -15.02
N LEU A 149 5.31 -12.19 -13.70
CA LEU A 149 5.49 -13.35 -12.81
C LEU A 149 4.32 -14.34 -12.89
N ALA A 150 3.13 -13.89 -13.30
CA ALA A 150 1.97 -14.75 -13.49
C ALA A 150 2.17 -15.60 -14.77
N ARG A 151 2.68 -16.81 -14.60
CA ARG A 151 2.79 -17.84 -15.66
C ARG A 151 1.53 -18.66 -15.76
#